data_AF-A0A379ILF0-F1
#
_entry.id   AF-A0A379ILF0-F1
#
_cell.length_a   1.000
_cell.length_b   1.000
_cell.length_c   1.000
_cell.angle_alpha   90.00
_cell.angle_beta   90.00
_cell.angle_gamma   90.00
#
_symmetry.space_group_name_H-M   'P 1'
#
loop_
_entity.id
_entity.type
_entity.pdbx_description
1 polymer ?
#
loop_
_entity_poly.entity_id
_entity_poly.type
_entity_poly.pdbx_seq_one_letter_code
_entity_poly.pdbx_strand_id
1 'polypeptide(L)' 'MLDLSTVGQYAWTLRKQVMKKWQCVVCGLIYDEKDGWPDDGIAPGTLWQDVPEDWLCPDCGVGKMDFEMIEIG' A
#
# COMPACT_ATOMS: atom_id res chain seq x y z
N MET A 1 14.89 13.54 -28.85
CA MET A 1 15.65 14.13 -27.73
C MET A 1 14.64 14.40 -26.62
N LEU A 2 14.26 13.38 -25.86
CA LEU A 2 13.31 13.56 -24.74
C LEU A 2 14.05 14.35 -23.66
N ASP A 3 13.48 15.47 -23.23
CA ASP A 3 14.12 16.37 -22.30
C ASP A 3 14.35 15.69 -20.93
N LEU A 4 15.42 16.09 -20.24
CA LEU A 4 15.81 15.51 -18.96
C LEU A 4 14.78 15.79 -17.84
N SER A 5 13.96 16.84 -17.97
CA SER A 5 12.84 17.12 -17.05
C SER A 5 11.72 16.10 -17.16
N THR A 6 11.47 15.60 -18.36
CA THR A 6 10.44 14.64 -18.71
C THR A 6 10.87 13.23 -18.29
N VAL A 7 12.15 12.87 -18.43
CA VAL A 7 12.69 11.63 -17.81
C VAL A 7 12.65 11.69 -16.29
N GLY A 8 12.96 12.84 -15.68
CA GLY A 8 12.79 13.06 -14.24
C GLY A 8 11.34 12.93 -13.81
N GLN A 9 10.40 13.44 -14.63
CA GLN A 9 8.96 13.34 -14.39
C GLN A 9 8.42 11.91 -14.52
N TYR A 10 8.85 11.19 -15.55
CA TYR A 10 8.45 9.80 -15.75
C TYR A 10 9.11 8.85 -14.75
N ALA A 11 10.37 9.08 -14.35
CA ALA A 11 11.04 8.24 -13.36
C ALA A 11 10.43 8.35 -11.95
N TRP A 12 9.94 9.53 -11.54
CA TRP A 12 9.22 9.66 -10.26
C TRP A 12 7.82 9.04 -10.32
N THR A 13 7.19 9.05 -11.49
CA THR A 13 5.86 8.44 -11.70
C THR A 13 5.95 6.90 -11.76
N LEU A 14 6.95 6.37 -12.46
CA LEU A 14 7.17 4.92 -12.63
C LEU A 14 7.61 4.22 -11.34
N ARG A 15 8.35 4.88 -10.45
CA ARG A 15 8.67 4.32 -9.12
C ARG A 15 7.48 4.26 -8.17
N LYS A 16 6.44 5.07 -8.42
CA LYS A 16 5.23 5.11 -7.60
C LYS A 16 4.32 3.91 -7.83
N GLN A 17 4.50 3.16 -8.92
CA GLN A 17 3.62 2.08 -9.39
C GLN A 17 3.92 0.68 -8.82
N VAL A 18 4.94 0.50 -7.97
CA VAL A 18 5.37 -0.86 -7.56
C VAL A 18 4.70 -1.34 -6.26
N MET A 19 4.21 -0.42 -5.44
CA MET A 19 3.60 -0.74 -4.14
C MET A 19 2.09 -0.91 -4.31
N LYS A 20 1.55 -1.96 -3.69
CA LYS A 20 0.13 -2.29 -3.77
C LYS A 20 -0.64 -1.59 -2.66
N LYS A 21 -1.93 -1.38 -2.91
CA LYS A 21 -2.89 -0.95 -1.90
C LYS A 21 -3.87 -2.09 -1.66
N TRP A 22 -4.34 -2.18 -0.43
CA TRP A 22 -5.23 -3.22 0.05
C TRP A 22 -6.41 -2.57 0.74
N GLN A 23 -7.62 -2.92 0.35
CA GLN A 23 -8.84 -2.36 0.92
C GLN A 23 -9.52 -3.41 1.79
N CYS A 24 -9.84 -3.05 3.03
CA CYS A 24 -10.70 -3.86 3.88
C CYS A 24 -12.10 -3.91 3.26
N VAL A 25 -12.60 -5.10 2.94
CA VAL A 25 -13.91 -5.27 2.30
C VAL A 25 -15.07 -5.01 3.26
N VAL A 26 -14.79 -4.93 4.57
CA VAL A 26 -15.79 -4.74 5.62
C VAL A 26 -16.06 -3.27 5.91
N CYS A 27 -15.01 -2.44 6.04
CA CYS A 27 -15.13 -1.03 6.40
C CYS A 27 -14.63 -0.05 5.34
N GLY A 28 -13.83 -0.52 4.37
CA GLY A 28 -13.28 0.31 3.30
C GLY A 28 -11.94 0.98 3.63
N LEU A 29 -11.31 0.72 4.78
CA LEU A 29 -9.96 1.20 5.09
C LEU A 29 -8.97 0.77 4.00
N ILE A 30 -8.10 1.69 3.59
CA ILE A 30 -7.05 1.44 2.59
C ILE A 30 -5.70 1.38 3.30
N TYR A 31 -5.10 0.20 3.30
CA TYR A 31 -3.69 -0.01 3.62
C TYR A 31 -2.85 0.24 2.36
N ASP A 32 -1.92 1.19 2.40
CA ASP A 32 -0.94 1.44 1.33
C ASP A 32 0.41 0.86 1.77
N GLU A 33 0.94 -0.12 1.04
CA GLU A 33 2.26 -0.71 1.35
C GLU A 33 3.36 0.37 1.42
N LYS A 34 3.22 1.46 0.67
CA LYS A 34 4.18 2.57 0.71
C LYS A 34 4.18 3.26 2.07
N ASP A 35 3.02 3.42 2.67
CA ASP A 35 2.87 4.15 3.93
C ASP A 35 2.97 3.21 5.15
N GLY A 36 2.71 1.92 4.95
CA GLY A 36 2.70 0.92 6.02
C GLY A 36 1.61 1.21 7.03
N TRP A 37 1.82 0.80 8.28
CA TRP A 37 0.97 1.17 9.41
C TRP A 37 1.81 1.41 10.68
N PRO A 38 2.50 2.57 10.79
CA PRO A 38 3.47 2.79 11.86
C PRO A 38 2.90 2.75 13.28
N ASP A 39 1.61 3.08 13.44
CA ASP A 39 0.91 3.04 14.73
C ASP A 39 0.84 1.62 15.31
N ASP A 40 0.82 0.60 14.44
CA ASP A 40 0.87 -0.83 14.80
C ASP A 40 2.27 -1.43 14.60
N GLY A 41 3.28 -0.61 14.35
CA GLY A 41 4.67 -1.05 14.14
C GLY A 41 4.96 -1.58 12.73
N ILE A 42 4.06 -1.43 11.78
CA ILE A 42 4.28 -1.82 10.37
C ILE A 42 4.97 -0.65 9.66
N ALA A 43 6.25 -0.82 9.33
CA ALA A 43 7.04 0.25 8.71
C ALA A 43 6.54 0.63 7.30
N PRO A 44 6.73 1.89 6.86
CA PRO A 44 6.50 2.29 5.48
C PRO A 44 7.33 1.44 4.50
N GLY A 45 6.73 0.99 3.40
CA GLY A 45 7.34 0.11 2.41
C GLY A 45 7.21 -1.38 2.73
N THR A 46 6.50 -1.76 3.81
CA THR A 46 6.22 -3.15 4.13
C THR A 46 5.25 -3.74 3.10
N LEU A 47 5.70 -4.79 2.40
CA LEU A 47 4.85 -5.54 1.48
C LEU A 47 3.73 -6.23 2.26
N TRP A 48 2.58 -6.41 1.64
CA TRP A 48 1.46 -7.10 2.28
C TRP A 48 1.78 -8.53 2.72
N GLN A 49 2.67 -9.21 2.00
CA GLN A 49 3.13 -10.55 2.40
C GLN A 49 3.89 -10.52 3.74
N ASP A 50 4.54 -9.41 4.06
CA ASP A 50 5.33 -9.22 5.28
C ASP A 50 4.52 -8.62 6.44
N VAL A 51 3.28 -8.15 6.18
CA VAL A 51 2.35 -7.72 7.24
C VAL A 51 2.02 -8.92 8.15
N PRO A 52 2.07 -8.79 9.49
CA PRO A 52 1.74 -9.88 10.40
C PRO A 52 0.35 -10.46 10.15
N GLU A 53 0.19 -11.79 10.24
CA GLU A 53 -1.09 -12.47 9.99
C GLU A 53 -2.14 -12.16 11.09
N ASP A 54 -1.67 -11.83 12.29
CA ASP A 54 -2.45 -11.39 13.44
C ASP A 54 -2.78 -9.90 13.42
N TRP A 55 -2.32 -9.14 12.41
CA TRP A 55 -2.71 -7.74 12.25
C TRP A 55 -4.21 -7.64 11.99
N LEU A 56 -4.85 -6.74 12.74
CA LEU A 56 -6.28 -6.46 12.67
C LEU A 56 -6.48 -5.10 12.03
N CYS A 57 -7.52 -4.97 11.21
CA CYS A 57 -7.94 -3.70 10.66
C CYS A 57 -8.17 -2.70 11.81
N PRO A 58 -7.48 -1.55 11.85
CA PRO A 58 -7.57 -0.61 12.96
C PRO A 58 -8.93 0.09 13.04
N ASP A 59 -9.68 0.14 11.92
CA ASP A 59 -11.01 0.74 11.87
C ASP A 59 -12.13 -0.20 12.36
N CYS A 60 -12.04 -1.51 12.09
CA CYS A 60 -13.14 -2.45 12.37
C CYS A 60 -12.76 -3.76 13.06
N GLY A 61 -11.48 -4.04 13.27
CA GLY A 61 -10.98 -5.19 14.02
C GLY A 61 -11.01 -6.54 13.30
N VAL A 62 -11.36 -6.58 12.01
CA VAL A 62 -11.31 -7.82 11.20
C VAL A 62 -9.87 -8.18 10.82
N GLY A 63 -9.64 -9.43 10.45
CA GLY A 63 -8.28 -9.91 10.17
C GLY A 63 -7.76 -9.47 8.81
N LYS A 64 -6.45 -9.65 8.61
CA LYS A 64 -5.76 -9.46 7.33
C LYS A 64 -6.45 -10.16 6.14
N MET A 65 -7.12 -11.30 6.37
CA MET A 65 -7.81 -12.06 5.32
C MET A 65 -9.00 -11.32 4.69
N ASP A 66 -9.54 -10.29 5.36
CA ASP A 66 -10.67 -9.49 4.89
C ASP A 66 -10.22 -8.26 4.07
N PHE A 67 -8.98 -8.26 3.58
CA PHE A 67 -8.47 -7.22 2.69
C PHE A 67 -8.26 -7.77 1.27
N GLU A 68 -8.69 -6.98 0.29
CA GLU A 68 -8.50 -7.26 -1.13
C GLU A 68 -7.54 -6.25 -1.77
N MET A 69 -6.70 -6.72 -2.69
CA MET A 69 -5.80 -5.85 -3.43
C MET A 69 -6.61 -4.95 -4.37
N ILE A 70 -6.38 -3.65 -4.30
CA ILE A 70 -6.92 -2.70 -5.27
C ILE A 70 -5.84 -2.40 -6.32
N GLU A 71 -6.12 -2.75 -7.58
CA GLU A 71 -5.27 -2.40 -8.70
C GLU A 71 -5.51 -0.92 -9.04
N ILE A 72 -4.50 -0.07 -8.84
CA ILE A 72 -4.53 1.32 -9.31
C ILE A 72 -3.84 1.34 -10.68
N GLY A 73 -4.67 1.29 -11.73
CA GLY A 73 -4.26 1.41 -13.14
C GLY A 73 -3.83 2.82 -13.54
#